data_AF-A0A453N229-F1
#
_entry.id   AF-A0A453N229-F1
#
_cell.length_a   1.000
_cell.length_b   1.000
_cell.length_c   1.000
_cell.angle_alpha   90.00
_cell.angle_beta   90.00
_cell.angle_gamma   90.00
#
_symmetry.space_group_name_H-M   'P 1'
#
loop_
_entity.id
_entity.type
_entity.pdbx_description
1 polymer ?
#
loop_
_entity_poly.entity_id
_entity_poly.type
_entity_poly.pdbx_seq_one_letter_code
_entity_poly.pdbx_strand_id
1 'polypeptide(L)'
;APCLLLGPPLIRAARPSPATAAAASADTDASHPFLDLLDAAFNEPSAEEIKAALKPRRALTENCSATYANSGNPCLDFFFQVVPDTPPERVRSLLAAAWAHDAPTALKLACNLRGVRGTGKSDKEGFYAAALWMHENHPRTLACNVAALAEFGYLKDFPELLFRLIHGADVRKVAKAGVEADKVRRKAKALAQQREGLRARLAGRKRARELAPEPAKVETAPVAVQEPKPEAMEVDSKKTADKPRRVSKKVRKVAKLAVQSLETYYGDRAYRFLFDAVAEFFAALLASDLEQLAPKGKKRKIGLAAKWCPTPGSSFDRTTLLCEAIARRLFPRDSDPELAQLSDDHYTYQALRRLRREVLVPLRKVLELPEVYMSAQRWSELPYNRVASVAMRRYKFLFKKHDEVRFDKYLEDVEDGKAKISAGALLPHEIAAPAYRGEDDNVSELQWRRMVDDLRSKGSLRNCISVCDVSGSMNGTPMEVCVALGVLTSELSEEPWAGKVITFSSTPEIHLIKGKTLAKKMAFVKRMQWNMSTNFQAVFDQILRTAVNARLAPEKMIRTVFVYSDMEFNKASGMGH
;
A
#
# COMPACT_ATOMS: atom_id res chain seq x y z
N ALA A 1 -17.94 -18.68 -10.05
CA ALA A 1 -18.88 -17.87 -9.25
C ALA A 1 -18.06 -16.91 -8.39
N PRO A 2 -18.54 -15.69 -8.07
CA PRO A 2 -17.86 -14.86 -7.08
C PRO A 2 -17.76 -15.64 -5.76
N CYS A 3 -16.59 -15.61 -5.12
CA CYS A 3 -16.39 -16.32 -3.86
C CYS A 3 -17.28 -15.71 -2.78
N LEU A 4 -18.06 -16.53 -2.09
CA LEU A 4 -18.98 -16.09 -1.05
C LEU A 4 -18.15 -15.71 0.19
N LEU A 5 -18.27 -14.46 0.64
CA LEU A 5 -17.74 -14.06 1.94
C LEU A 5 -18.47 -14.84 3.02
N LEU A 6 -17.70 -15.55 3.86
CA LEU A 6 -18.24 -16.24 5.02
C LEU A 6 -18.47 -15.21 6.11
N GLY A 7 -19.74 -14.86 6.33
CA GLY A 7 -20.12 -13.94 7.41
C GLY A 7 -19.70 -14.48 8.78
N PRO A 8 -19.71 -13.63 9.83
CA PRO A 8 -19.52 -14.12 11.18
C PRO A 8 -20.50 -15.26 11.48
N PRO A 9 -20.08 -16.27 12.27
CA PRO A 9 -21.00 -17.32 12.69
C PRO A 9 -22.23 -16.66 13.32
N LEU A 10 -23.43 -17.03 12.88
CA LEU A 10 -24.66 -16.61 13.53
C LEU A 10 -24.63 -17.14 14.96
N ILE A 11 -24.27 -16.29 15.92
CA ILE A 11 -24.47 -16.58 17.33
C ILE A 11 -25.99 -16.50 17.52
N ARG A 12 -26.68 -17.60 17.24
CA ARG A 12 -28.00 -17.82 17.83
C ARG A 12 -27.71 -17.88 19.31
N ALA A 13 -28.03 -16.82 20.06
CA ALA A 13 -28.07 -16.89 21.51
C ALA A 13 -28.85 -18.17 21.84
N ALA A 14 -28.16 -19.17 22.39
CA ALA A 14 -28.80 -20.41 22.75
C ALA A 14 -29.85 -20.02 23.79
N ARG A 15 -31.13 -20.16 23.44
CA ARG A 15 -32.21 -20.07 24.42
C ARG A 15 -31.88 -21.14 25.46
N PRO A 16 -31.67 -20.81 26.74
CA PRO A 16 -31.35 -21.82 27.73
C PRO A 16 -32.47 -22.85 27.72
N SER A 17 -32.13 -24.10 27.42
CA SER A 17 -33.08 -25.20 27.54
C SER A 17 -33.42 -25.35 29.03
N PRO A 18 -34.70 -25.50 29.41
CA PRO A 18 -35.10 -25.62 30.81
C PRO A 18 -34.43 -26.82 31.53
N ALA A 19 -33.85 -27.77 30.79
CA ALA A 19 -33.17 -28.93 31.34
C ALA A 19 -31.80 -28.63 31.98
N THR A 20 -31.10 -27.55 31.62
CA THR A 20 -29.77 -27.23 32.20
C THR A 20 -29.85 -26.47 33.52
N ALA A 21 -31.01 -25.91 33.90
CA ALA A 21 -31.21 -25.24 35.18
C ALA A 21 -31.28 -26.21 36.37
N ALA A 22 -31.59 -27.49 36.12
CA ALA A 22 -31.77 -28.49 37.18
C ALA A 22 -30.49 -29.31 37.51
N ALA A 23 -29.43 -29.19 36.70
CA ALA A 23 -28.22 -30.01 36.86
C ALA A 23 -26.98 -29.23 37.36
N ALA A 24 -27.10 -27.91 37.60
CA ALA A 24 -25.98 -27.05 38.00
C ALA A 24 -25.89 -26.79 39.53
N SER A 25 -26.57 -27.60 40.36
CA SER A 25 -26.54 -27.44 41.82
C SER A 25 -25.48 -28.30 42.53
N ALA A 26 -24.38 -28.63 41.86
CA ALA A 26 -23.24 -29.28 42.50
C ALA A 26 -21.93 -28.74 41.91
N ASP A 27 -21.23 -27.99 42.75
CA ASP A 27 -19.84 -27.51 42.63
C ASP A 27 -19.48 -26.62 41.43
N THR A 28 -19.47 -25.30 41.67
CA THR A 28 -18.23 -24.49 41.66
C THR A 28 -18.54 -23.03 42.02
N ASP A 29 -17.78 -22.52 42.99
CA ASP A 29 -17.76 -21.11 43.38
C ASP A 29 -16.87 -20.36 42.36
N ALA A 30 -17.48 -19.76 41.33
CA ALA A 30 -16.94 -18.63 40.57
C ALA A 30 -17.99 -18.11 39.56
N SER A 31 -18.52 -16.92 39.85
CA SER A 31 -19.47 -16.09 39.10
C SER A 31 -20.96 -16.44 39.26
N HIS A 32 -21.68 -15.51 39.91
CA HIS A 32 -23.13 -15.56 40.06
C HIS A 32 -23.77 -15.17 38.71
N PRO A 33 -24.65 -15.98 38.10
CA PRO A 33 -25.17 -15.74 36.74
C PRO A 33 -25.81 -14.36 36.53
N PHE A 34 -26.38 -13.78 37.60
CA PHE A 34 -26.93 -12.43 37.58
C PHE A 34 -25.84 -11.34 37.56
N LEU A 35 -24.71 -11.54 38.23
CA LEU A 35 -23.58 -10.60 38.18
C LEU A 35 -22.93 -10.63 36.80
N ASP A 36 -22.84 -11.79 36.15
CA ASP A 36 -22.36 -11.89 34.76
C ASP A 36 -23.30 -11.14 33.78
N LEU A 37 -24.61 -11.22 34.00
CA LEU A 37 -25.59 -10.45 33.23
C LEU A 37 -25.52 -8.95 33.53
N LEU A 38 -25.29 -8.57 34.79
CA LEU A 38 -25.13 -7.17 35.19
C LEU A 38 -23.85 -6.59 34.58
N ASP A 39 -22.72 -7.27 34.71
CA ASP A 39 -21.44 -6.83 34.13
C ASP A 39 -21.51 -6.75 32.60
N ALA A 40 -22.25 -7.67 31.95
CA ALA A 40 -22.43 -7.67 30.51
C ALA A 40 -23.39 -6.56 30.00
N ALA A 41 -24.49 -6.28 30.71
CA ALA A 41 -25.59 -5.48 30.17
C ALA A 41 -25.86 -4.16 30.90
N PHE A 42 -25.37 -3.97 32.12
CA PHE A 42 -25.72 -2.79 32.95
C PHE A 42 -25.23 -1.47 32.37
N ASN A 43 -24.09 -1.50 31.68
CA ASN A 43 -23.53 -0.34 30.97
C ASN A 43 -23.82 -0.34 29.47
N GLU A 44 -24.54 -1.35 28.94
CA GLU A 44 -24.92 -1.35 27.53
C GLU A 44 -26.00 -0.29 27.31
N PRO A 45 -25.86 0.55 26.26
CA PRO A 45 -26.85 1.57 25.96
C PRO A 45 -28.18 0.90 25.61
N SER A 46 -29.26 1.42 26.19
CA SER A 46 -30.62 0.99 25.89
C SER A 46 -30.92 1.14 24.39
N ALA A 47 -31.90 0.38 23.89
CA ALA A 47 -32.32 0.48 22.49
C ALA A 47 -32.75 1.92 22.11
N GLU A 48 -33.26 2.69 23.07
CA GLU A 48 -33.62 4.09 22.88
C GLU A 48 -32.40 5.00 22.76
N GLU A 49 -31.36 4.77 23.58
CA GLU A 49 -30.09 5.51 23.51
C GLU A 49 -29.32 5.21 22.22
N ILE A 50 -29.30 3.94 21.78
CA ILE A 50 -28.72 3.55 20.49
C ILE A 50 -29.47 4.28 19.35
N LYS A 51 -30.81 4.27 19.38
CA LYS A 51 -31.63 4.96 18.39
C LYS A 51 -31.42 6.48 18.42
N ALA A 52 -31.21 7.08 19.59
CA ALA A 52 -30.90 8.50 19.75
C ALA A 52 -29.48 8.86 19.27
N ALA A 53 -28.51 7.96 19.42
CA ALA A 53 -27.14 8.10 18.91
C ALA A 53 -27.10 8.01 17.38
N LEU A 54 -27.96 7.19 16.78
CA LEU A 54 -28.13 7.01 15.33
C LEU A 54 -28.95 8.13 14.66
N LYS A 55 -29.48 9.11 15.40
CA LYS A 55 -30.13 10.26 14.75
C LYS A 55 -29.08 11.09 13.98
N PRO A 56 -29.31 11.41 12.69
CA PRO A 56 -28.39 12.23 11.91
C PRO A 56 -28.13 13.57 12.61
N ARG A 57 -26.86 13.85 12.91
CA ARG A 57 -26.44 15.12 13.51
C ARG A 57 -25.68 15.94 12.50
N ARG A 58 -26.03 17.23 12.41
CA ARG A 58 -25.25 18.20 11.62
C ARG A 58 -24.08 18.70 12.45
N ALA A 59 -22.94 18.87 11.79
CA ALA A 59 -21.76 19.51 12.33
C ALA A 59 -21.17 20.46 11.29
N LEU A 60 -20.12 21.17 11.67
CA LEU A 60 -19.35 22.02 10.79
C LEU A 60 -18.03 21.35 10.44
N THR A 61 -17.58 21.49 9.19
CA THR A 61 -16.22 21.12 8.76
C THR A 61 -15.18 22.09 9.34
N GLU A 62 -13.89 21.84 9.11
CA GLU A 62 -12.80 22.75 9.51
C GLU A 62 -13.02 24.17 8.96
N ASN A 63 -13.60 24.29 7.77
CA ASN A 63 -13.96 25.57 7.13
C ASN A 63 -15.41 26.02 7.38
N CYS A 64 -16.04 25.55 8.45
CA CYS A 64 -17.39 25.96 8.86
C CYS A 64 -18.52 25.61 7.86
N SER A 65 -18.31 24.66 6.95
CA SER A 65 -19.36 24.18 6.04
C SER A 65 -20.26 23.17 6.74
N ALA A 66 -21.56 23.21 6.47
CA ALA A 66 -22.51 22.27 7.05
C ALA A 66 -22.27 20.85 6.50
N THR A 67 -22.05 19.89 7.40
CA THR A 67 -21.89 18.47 7.08
C THR A 67 -22.66 17.60 8.08
N TYR A 68 -22.74 16.31 7.82
CA TYR A 68 -23.27 15.33 8.77
C TYR A 68 -22.12 14.74 9.59
N ALA A 69 -22.18 14.89 10.92
CA ALA A 69 -21.27 14.20 11.84
C ALA A 69 -21.48 12.68 11.80
N ASN A 70 -22.73 12.28 11.58
CA ASN A 70 -23.15 10.91 11.31
C ASN A 70 -24.34 10.91 10.36
N SER A 71 -24.46 9.86 9.56
CA SER A 71 -25.58 9.64 8.63
C SER A 71 -26.75 8.92 9.29
N GLY A 72 -26.55 8.42 10.51
CA GLY A 72 -27.47 7.52 11.19
C GLY A 72 -27.42 6.07 10.73
N ASN A 73 -26.56 5.77 9.75
CA ASN A 73 -26.23 4.41 9.34
C ASN A 73 -24.71 4.19 9.56
N PRO A 74 -24.31 3.39 10.57
CA PRO A 74 -22.89 3.17 10.87
C PRO A 74 -22.10 2.55 9.72
N CYS A 75 -22.73 1.75 8.86
CA CYS A 75 -22.09 1.20 7.67
C CYS A 75 -21.80 2.30 6.64
N LEU A 76 -22.72 3.24 6.45
CA LEU A 76 -22.50 4.40 5.58
C LEU A 76 -21.44 5.33 6.17
N ASP A 77 -21.43 5.53 7.49
CA ASP A 77 -20.40 6.32 8.18
C ASP A 77 -19.02 5.70 8.00
N PHE A 78 -18.88 4.37 8.16
CA PHE A 78 -17.64 3.67 7.87
C PHE A 78 -17.23 3.81 6.39
N PHE A 79 -18.18 3.64 5.47
CA PHE A 79 -17.91 3.77 4.04
C PHE A 79 -17.52 5.20 3.65
N PHE A 80 -18.03 6.24 4.29
CA PHE A 80 -17.74 7.61 3.89
C PHE A 80 -16.52 8.17 4.64
N GLN A 81 -16.43 7.97 5.95
CA GLN A 81 -15.44 8.61 6.81
C GLN A 81 -14.06 7.93 6.77
N VAL A 82 -13.97 6.65 6.40
CA VAL A 82 -12.67 5.97 6.27
C VAL A 82 -12.02 6.35 4.95
N VAL A 83 -11.13 7.34 4.99
CA VAL A 83 -10.31 7.83 3.86
C VAL A 83 -8.83 7.54 4.11
N PRO A 84 -7.94 7.67 3.09
CA PRO A 84 -6.51 7.61 3.32
C PRO A 84 -6.09 8.52 4.49
N ASP A 85 -5.15 8.05 5.30
CA ASP A 85 -4.65 8.72 6.52
C ASP A 85 -5.61 8.79 7.72
N THR A 86 -6.81 8.17 7.63
CA THR A 86 -7.66 7.97 8.82
C THR A 86 -6.89 7.23 9.92
N PRO A 87 -6.86 7.74 11.17
CA PRO A 87 -6.18 7.06 12.27
C PRO A 87 -6.70 5.63 12.48
N PRO A 88 -5.83 4.64 12.75
CA PRO A 88 -6.25 3.25 12.94
C PRO A 88 -7.35 3.08 13.97
N GLU A 89 -7.26 3.78 15.10
CA GLU A 89 -8.28 3.73 16.17
C GLU A 89 -9.64 4.23 15.70
N ARG A 90 -9.68 5.24 14.82
CA ARG A 90 -10.93 5.71 14.22
C ARG A 90 -11.51 4.64 13.30
N VAL A 91 -10.70 4.02 12.45
CA VAL A 91 -11.14 2.90 11.58
C VAL A 91 -11.73 1.77 12.41
N ARG A 92 -11.07 1.39 13.50
CA ARG A 92 -11.52 0.34 14.44
C ARG A 92 -12.86 0.69 15.07
N SER A 93 -13.01 1.91 15.56
CA SER A 93 -14.27 2.38 16.18
C SER A 93 -15.45 2.39 15.19
N LEU A 94 -15.21 2.86 13.96
CA LEU A 94 -16.24 2.88 12.91
C LEU A 94 -16.60 1.46 12.47
N LEU A 95 -15.60 0.56 12.39
CA LEU A 95 -15.85 -0.83 12.02
C LEU A 95 -16.67 -1.54 13.10
N ALA A 96 -16.35 -1.33 14.38
CA ALA A 96 -17.11 -1.89 15.49
C ALA A 96 -18.59 -1.45 15.46
N ALA A 97 -18.83 -0.15 15.24
CA ALA A 97 -20.19 0.38 15.11
C ALA A 97 -20.93 -0.18 13.88
N ALA A 98 -20.25 -0.25 12.72
CA ALA A 98 -20.80 -0.87 11.52
C ALA A 98 -21.11 -2.35 11.72
N TRP A 99 -20.28 -3.07 12.46
CA TRP A 99 -20.42 -4.50 12.69
C TRP A 99 -21.56 -4.82 13.65
N ALA A 100 -21.73 -4.03 14.71
CA ALA A 100 -22.86 -4.14 15.63
C ALA A 100 -24.19 -3.85 14.92
N HIS A 101 -24.19 -2.97 13.91
CA HIS A 101 -25.37 -2.63 13.11
C HIS A 101 -25.69 -3.69 12.03
N ASP A 102 -24.73 -4.02 11.16
CA ASP A 102 -24.88 -5.03 10.09
C ASP A 102 -23.52 -5.65 9.77
N ALA A 103 -23.21 -6.76 10.44
CA ALA A 103 -21.93 -7.44 10.31
C ALA A 103 -21.59 -7.93 8.89
N PRO A 104 -22.50 -8.55 8.11
CA PRO A 104 -22.26 -8.86 6.70
C PRO A 104 -21.85 -7.65 5.86
N THR A 105 -22.51 -6.51 6.02
CA THR A 105 -22.15 -5.30 5.28
C THR A 105 -20.85 -4.70 5.77
N ALA A 106 -20.60 -4.68 7.08
CA ALA A 106 -19.33 -4.24 7.67
C ALA A 106 -18.14 -5.06 7.15
N LEU A 107 -18.28 -6.39 7.03
CA LEU A 107 -17.26 -7.26 6.44
C LEU A 107 -16.98 -6.90 4.98
N LYS A 108 -18.03 -6.69 4.17
CA LYS A 108 -17.88 -6.25 2.77
C LYS A 108 -17.17 -4.90 2.68
N LEU A 109 -17.48 -3.98 3.59
CA LEU A 109 -16.84 -2.66 3.64
C LEU A 109 -15.37 -2.74 4.08
N ALA A 110 -15.04 -3.57 5.07
CA ALA A 110 -13.65 -3.86 5.44
C ALA A 110 -12.87 -4.44 4.25
N CYS A 111 -13.49 -5.33 3.47
CA CYS A 111 -12.91 -5.86 2.23
C CYS A 111 -12.78 -4.79 1.14
N ASN A 112 -13.75 -3.88 1.02
CA ASN A 112 -13.74 -2.75 0.08
C ASN A 112 -12.55 -1.81 0.32
N LEU A 113 -12.08 -1.65 1.56
CA LEU A 113 -10.85 -0.88 1.83
C LEU A 113 -9.68 -1.41 1.00
N ARG A 114 -9.53 -2.73 0.90
CA ARG A 114 -8.38 -3.35 0.23
C ARG A 114 -8.54 -3.54 -1.28
N GLY A 115 -9.75 -3.41 -1.82
CA GLY A 115 -10.04 -3.64 -3.23
C GLY A 115 -9.18 -2.77 -4.14
N VAL A 116 -8.26 -3.40 -4.90
CA VAL A 116 -7.27 -2.71 -5.76
C VAL A 116 -7.48 -2.88 -7.25
N ARG A 117 -8.48 -3.67 -7.65
CA ARG A 117 -8.78 -3.96 -9.06
C ARG A 117 -10.04 -3.24 -9.51
N GLY A 118 -10.19 -1.97 -9.09
CA GLY A 118 -11.38 -1.16 -9.37
C GLY A 118 -12.62 -1.54 -8.54
N THR A 119 -12.47 -2.38 -7.52
CA THR A 119 -13.56 -2.88 -6.67
C THR A 119 -13.67 -2.18 -5.31
N GLY A 120 -12.72 -1.29 -4.99
CA GLY A 120 -12.62 -0.69 -3.68
C GLY A 120 -11.69 0.51 -3.60
N LYS A 121 -11.40 0.94 -2.37
CA LYS A 121 -10.70 2.20 -2.06
C LYS A 121 -9.18 2.13 -2.20
N SER A 122 -8.62 0.93 -2.38
CA SER A 122 -7.16 0.72 -2.40
C SER A 122 -6.42 1.23 -1.16
N ASP A 123 -7.12 1.39 -0.03
CA ASP A 123 -6.55 1.80 1.25
C ASP A 123 -5.97 0.61 2.00
N LYS A 124 -4.65 0.47 1.88
CA LYS A 124 -3.88 -0.61 2.49
C LYS A 124 -3.78 -0.47 4.01
N GLU A 125 -3.61 0.74 4.55
CA GLU A 125 -3.40 0.91 5.99
C GLU A 125 -4.73 0.84 6.75
N GLY A 126 -5.81 1.42 6.22
CA GLY A 126 -7.16 1.23 6.76
C GLY A 126 -7.57 -0.25 6.76
N PHE A 127 -7.27 -0.99 5.69
CA PHE A 127 -7.50 -2.44 5.66
C PHE A 127 -6.74 -3.17 6.78
N TYR A 128 -5.46 -2.85 7.03
CA TYR A 128 -4.73 -3.51 8.11
C TYR A 128 -5.30 -3.18 9.49
N ALA A 129 -5.75 -1.94 9.73
CA ALA A 129 -6.44 -1.59 10.97
C ALA A 129 -7.73 -2.41 11.14
N ALA A 130 -8.53 -2.53 10.08
CA ALA A 130 -9.75 -3.34 10.06
C ALA A 130 -9.48 -4.84 10.24
N ALA A 131 -8.44 -5.38 9.59
CA ALA A 131 -8.06 -6.78 9.69
C ALA A 131 -7.55 -7.13 11.09
N LEU A 132 -6.78 -6.25 11.74
CA LEU A 132 -6.33 -6.45 13.12
C LEU A 132 -7.52 -6.41 14.09
N TRP A 133 -8.47 -5.50 13.89
CA TRP A 133 -9.71 -5.50 14.68
C TRP A 133 -10.53 -6.77 14.49
N MET A 134 -10.67 -7.26 13.24
CA MET A 134 -11.34 -8.53 12.97
C MET A 134 -10.58 -9.70 13.59
N HIS A 135 -9.25 -9.64 13.71
CA HIS A 135 -8.49 -10.67 14.39
C HIS A 135 -8.78 -10.71 15.89
N GLU A 136 -8.84 -9.54 16.52
CA GLU A 136 -9.12 -9.38 17.95
C GLU A 136 -10.57 -9.81 18.31
N ASN A 137 -11.55 -9.47 17.47
CA ASN A 137 -12.98 -9.65 17.80
C ASN A 137 -13.64 -10.84 17.08
N HIS A 138 -13.23 -11.14 15.85
CA HIS A 138 -13.84 -12.15 14.98
C HIS A 138 -12.80 -13.00 14.23
N PRO A 139 -11.85 -13.66 14.94
CA PRO A 139 -10.68 -14.30 14.32
C PRO A 139 -11.03 -15.39 13.32
N ARG A 140 -12.13 -16.13 13.56
CA ARG A 140 -12.62 -17.16 12.64
C ARG A 140 -13.08 -16.56 11.32
N THR A 141 -13.79 -15.43 11.37
CA THR A 141 -14.26 -14.72 10.17
C THR A 141 -13.08 -14.29 9.32
N LEU A 142 -12.04 -13.70 9.93
CA LEU A 142 -10.84 -13.29 9.19
C LEU A 142 -10.12 -14.47 8.53
N ALA A 143 -9.89 -15.55 9.27
CA ALA A 143 -9.16 -16.72 8.79
C ALA A 143 -9.92 -17.47 7.69
N CYS A 144 -11.23 -17.67 7.83
CA CYS A 144 -12.04 -18.37 6.83
C CYS A 144 -12.20 -17.57 5.52
N ASN A 145 -11.99 -16.25 5.54
CA ASN A 145 -12.08 -15.40 4.35
C ASN A 145 -10.73 -15.13 3.66
N VAL A 146 -9.64 -15.79 4.05
CA VAL A 146 -8.30 -15.62 3.42
C VAL A 146 -8.37 -15.78 1.89
N ALA A 147 -9.09 -16.78 1.39
CA ALA A 147 -9.24 -16.99 -0.05
C ALA A 147 -9.97 -15.82 -0.74
N ALA A 148 -11.08 -15.35 -0.16
CA ALA A 148 -11.81 -14.20 -0.70
C ALA A 148 -10.97 -12.92 -0.66
N LEU A 149 -10.25 -12.67 0.43
CA LEU A 149 -9.34 -11.52 0.59
C LEU A 149 -8.26 -11.46 -0.50
N ALA A 150 -7.81 -12.62 -0.98
CA ALA A 150 -6.84 -12.70 -2.08
C ALA A 150 -7.40 -12.30 -3.45
N GLU A 151 -8.72 -12.40 -3.67
CA GLU A 151 -9.34 -12.10 -4.96
C GLU A 151 -9.36 -10.60 -5.25
N PHE A 152 -9.73 -9.77 -4.27
CA PHE A 152 -9.80 -8.32 -4.42
C PHE A 152 -8.55 -7.58 -3.89
N GLY A 153 -7.78 -8.20 -2.99
CA GLY A 153 -6.54 -7.67 -2.43
C GLY A 153 -5.27 -8.22 -3.08
N TYR A 154 -4.21 -8.38 -2.27
CA TYR A 154 -2.95 -9.01 -2.68
C TYR A 154 -2.54 -10.12 -1.71
N LEU A 155 -1.95 -11.19 -2.24
CA LEU A 155 -1.37 -12.27 -1.41
C LEU A 155 -0.28 -11.79 -0.43
N LYS A 156 0.38 -10.66 -0.73
CA LYS A 156 1.39 -10.05 0.15
C LYS A 156 0.84 -9.50 1.46
N ASP A 157 -0.48 -9.34 1.53
CA ASP A 157 -1.15 -8.78 2.70
C ASP A 157 -1.13 -9.78 3.86
N PHE A 158 -1.14 -11.10 3.59
CA PHE A 158 -1.13 -12.11 4.66
C PHE A 158 0.21 -12.21 5.41
N PRO A 159 1.37 -12.29 4.75
CA PRO A 159 2.65 -12.21 5.46
C PRO A 159 2.83 -10.89 6.23
N GLU A 160 2.29 -9.78 5.71
CA GLU A 160 2.31 -8.49 6.41
C GLU A 160 1.40 -8.47 7.64
N LEU A 161 0.21 -9.06 7.56
CA LEU A 161 -0.72 -9.17 8.67
C LEU A 161 -0.14 -10.02 9.80
N LEU A 162 0.41 -11.20 9.48
CA LEU A 162 1.09 -12.06 10.46
C LEU A 162 2.29 -11.37 11.10
N PHE A 163 3.04 -10.58 10.33
CA PHE A 163 4.17 -9.79 10.83
C PHE A 163 3.73 -8.70 11.81
N ARG A 164 2.60 -8.02 11.54
CA ARG A 164 2.03 -7.00 12.43
C ARG A 164 1.44 -7.59 13.70
N LEU A 165 0.90 -8.81 13.65
CA LEU A 165 0.41 -9.50 14.86
C LEU A 165 1.55 -9.84 15.82
N ILE A 166 2.74 -10.21 15.32
CA ILE A 166 3.91 -10.50 16.17
C ILE A 166 4.56 -9.22 16.75
N HIS A 167 4.68 -8.16 15.95
CA HIS A 167 5.46 -6.97 16.31
C HIS A 167 4.63 -5.73 16.69
N GLY A 168 3.31 -5.81 16.59
CA GLY A 168 2.39 -4.69 16.78
C GLY A 168 1.98 -4.00 15.48
N ALA A 169 0.80 -3.38 15.53
CA ALA A 169 0.12 -2.75 14.38
C ALA A 169 0.97 -1.70 13.66
N ASP A 170 1.75 -0.90 14.42
CA ASP A 170 2.50 0.25 13.93
C ASP A 170 3.99 -0.05 13.64
N VAL A 171 4.41 -1.32 13.67
CA VAL A 171 5.81 -1.73 13.45
C VAL A 171 6.43 -1.09 12.20
N ARG A 172 5.67 -0.95 11.11
CA ARG A 172 6.15 -0.34 9.86
C ARG A 172 6.31 1.18 9.98
N LYS A 173 5.40 1.85 10.69
CA LYS A 173 5.48 3.30 10.92
C LYS A 173 6.68 3.63 11.79
N VAL A 174 6.86 2.89 12.88
CA VAL A 174 8.02 3.02 13.78
C VAL A 174 9.33 2.78 13.03
N ALA A 175 9.40 1.71 12.22
CA ALA A 175 10.59 1.44 11.43
C ALA A 175 10.88 2.55 10.41
N LYS A 176 9.86 3.10 9.74
CA LYS A 176 10.02 4.20 8.78
C LYS A 176 10.50 5.48 9.48
N ALA A 177 9.91 5.83 10.62
CA ALA A 177 10.32 6.97 11.43
C ALA A 177 11.79 6.84 11.88
N GLY A 178 12.20 5.64 12.31
CA GLY A 178 13.59 5.35 12.66
C GLY A 178 14.56 5.53 11.49
N VAL A 179 14.19 5.07 10.29
CA VAL A 179 15.01 5.27 9.07
C VAL A 179 15.13 6.74 8.69
N GLU A 180 14.04 7.51 8.79
CA GLU A 180 14.07 8.95 8.51
C GLU A 180 14.91 9.71 9.54
N ALA A 181 14.75 9.40 10.83
CA ALA A 181 15.60 9.95 11.89
C ALA A 181 17.09 9.63 11.65
N ASP A 182 17.40 8.41 11.22
CA ASP A 182 18.77 8.00 10.87
C ASP A 182 19.33 8.78 9.67
N LYS A 183 18.51 9.05 8.63
CA LYS A 183 18.92 9.87 7.49
C LYS A 183 19.22 11.30 7.92
N VAL A 184 18.35 11.90 8.75
CA VAL A 184 18.56 13.24 9.30
C VAL A 184 19.86 13.28 10.10
N ARG A 185 20.08 12.30 10.97
CA ARG A 185 21.32 12.17 11.76
C ARG A 185 22.57 12.04 10.87
N ARG A 186 22.51 11.23 9.81
CA ARG A 186 23.64 11.08 8.86
C ARG A 186 23.92 12.37 8.09
N LYS A 187 22.88 13.08 7.64
CA LYS A 187 23.03 14.40 6.99
C LYS A 187 23.65 15.42 7.94
N ALA A 188 23.19 15.48 9.18
CA ALA A 188 23.75 16.35 10.20
C ALA A 188 25.23 16.03 10.47
N LYS A 189 25.60 14.75 10.57
CA LYS A 189 26.99 14.31 10.73
C LYS A 189 27.86 14.68 9.52
N ALA A 190 27.37 14.48 8.30
CA ALA A 190 28.09 14.86 7.08
C ALA A 190 28.30 16.38 7.00
N LEU A 191 27.28 17.18 7.36
CA LEU A 191 27.38 18.64 7.40
C LEU A 191 28.38 19.10 8.46
N ALA A 192 28.39 18.47 9.64
CA ALA A 192 29.37 18.75 10.69
C ALA A 192 30.80 18.46 10.20
N GLN A 193 31.03 17.31 9.56
CA GLN A 193 32.33 16.95 8.99
C GLN A 193 32.77 17.91 7.87
N GLN A 194 31.84 18.38 7.02
CA GLN A 194 32.13 19.41 6.02
C GLN A 194 32.51 20.76 6.65
N ARG A 195 31.82 21.17 7.72
CA ARG A 195 32.14 22.40 8.47
C ARG A 195 33.50 22.32 9.14
N GLU A 196 33.84 21.17 9.72
CA GLU A 196 35.18 20.92 10.28
C GLU A 196 36.27 20.94 9.21
N GLY A 197 36.03 20.28 8.07
CA GLY A 197 36.95 20.31 6.92
C GLY A 197 37.16 21.72 6.36
N LEU A 198 36.10 22.53 6.28
CA LEU A 198 36.18 23.93 5.86
C LEU A 198 36.98 24.77 6.87
N ARG A 199 36.73 24.60 8.17
CA ARG A 199 37.49 25.27 9.24
C ARG A 199 38.97 24.90 9.19
N ALA A 200 39.29 23.62 9.01
CA ALA A 200 40.67 23.15 8.87
C ALA A 200 41.36 23.74 7.63
N ARG A 201 40.67 23.82 6.48
CA ARG A 201 41.22 24.47 5.26
C ARG A 201 41.42 25.97 5.42
N LEU A 202 40.50 26.67 6.10
CA LEU A 202 40.63 28.10 6.38
C LEU A 202 41.78 28.38 7.37
N ALA A 203 41.95 27.53 8.39
CA ALA A 203 43.08 27.60 9.32
C ALA A 203 44.42 27.31 8.60
N GLY A 204 44.45 26.31 7.72
CA GLY A 204 45.61 26.01 6.88
C GLY A 204 45.97 27.15 5.91
N ARG A 205 44.98 27.82 5.32
CA ARG A 205 45.20 29.01 4.47
C ARG A 205 45.70 30.23 5.25
N LYS A 206 45.23 30.43 6.49
CA LYS A 206 45.79 31.48 7.36
C LYS A 206 47.27 31.22 7.67
N ARG A 207 47.61 29.98 8.06
CA ARG A 207 49.01 29.59 8.30
C ARG A 207 49.88 29.73 7.03
N ALA A 208 49.38 29.31 5.87
CA ALA A 208 50.12 29.45 4.60
C ALA A 208 50.30 30.92 4.16
N ARG A 209 49.38 31.82 4.54
CA ARG A 209 49.48 33.26 4.25
C ARG A 209 50.42 33.99 5.21
N GLU A 210 50.59 33.49 6.43
CA GLU A 210 51.61 33.94 7.39
C GLU A 210 53.03 33.44 7.02
N LEU A 211 53.14 32.46 6.12
CA LEU A 211 54.39 31.80 5.70
C LEU A 211 54.84 32.16 4.27
N ALA A 212 54.28 33.17 3.62
CA ALA A 212 54.73 33.63 2.30
C ALA A 212 56.06 34.44 2.43
N PRO A 213 57.16 34.06 1.75
CA PRO A 213 58.45 34.74 1.89
C PRO A 213 58.76 35.75 0.76
N GLU A 214 59.48 36.82 1.09
CA GLU A 214 60.28 37.67 0.18
C GLU A 214 61.80 37.35 0.40
N PRO A 215 62.71 37.67 -0.54
CA PRO A 215 63.70 36.71 -1.04
C PRO A 215 65.06 36.68 -0.32
N ALA A 216 65.66 35.49 -0.46
CA ALA A 216 67.08 35.10 -0.44
C ALA A 216 67.96 35.40 0.79
N LYS A 217 68.52 34.33 1.36
CA LYS A 217 69.96 34.05 1.28
C LYS A 217 70.26 32.56 1.45
N VAL A 218 71.16 32.10 0.60
CA VAL A 218 71.70 30.74 0.48
C VAL A 218 72.59 30.47 1.69
N GLU A 219 72.38 29.37 2.39
CA GLU A 219 73.48 28.65 3.05
C GLU A 219 73.12 27.17 3.26
N THR A 220 74.13 26.36 3.01
CA THR A 220 74.09 24.92 2.73
C THR A 220 74.32 24.06 3.98
N ALA A 221 73.81 22.83 3.90
CA ALA A 221 74.23 21.57 4.58
C ALA A 221 73.32 21.05 5.71
N PRO A 222 73.35 19.72 6.00
CA PRO A 222 73.22 18.60 5.06
C PRO A 222 72.09 17.63 5.44
N VAL A 223 71.77 16.77 4.48
CA VAL A 223 70.71 15.75 4.48
C VAL A 223 70.99 14.63 5.50
N ALA A 224 70.11 14.45 6.48
CA ALA A 224 70.05 13.24 7.30
C ALA A 224 68.91 12.35 6.81
N VAL A 225 69.29 11.27 6.13
CA VAL A 225 68.43 10.17 5.70
C VAL A 225 67.99 9.40 6.94
N GLN A 226 66.68 9.36 7.22
CA GLN A 226 66.10 8.34 8.10
C GLN A 226 65.35 7.33 7.25
N GLU A 227 65.90 6.12 7.22
CA GLU A 227 65.35 4.95 6.55
C GLU A 227 64.09 4.42 7.26
N PRO A 228 63.11 3.87 6.51
CA PRO A 228 61.91 3.27 7.06
C PRO A 228 62.18 1.87 7.63
N LYS A 229 61.80 1.62 8.88
CA LYS A 229 61.78 0.26 9.47
C LYS A 229 60.65 -0.59 8.85
N PRO A 230 60.89 -1.88 8.53
CA PRO A 230 59.91 -2.74 7.89
C PRO A 230 58.85 -3.25 8.88
N GLU A 231 57.59 -3.23 8.45
CA GLU A 231 56.47 -3.94 9.08
C GLU A 231 56.66 -5.46 8.90
N ALA A 232 56.90 -6.17 10.00
CA ALA A 232 56.88 -7.63 10.01
C ALA A 232 55.44 -8.14 10.10
N MET A 233 55.00 -8.86 9.08
CA MET A 233 53.84 -9.76 9.10
C MET A 233 54.12 -10.91 10.08
N GLU A 234 53.58 -10.85 11.30
CA GLU A 234 53.45 -12.05 12.12
C GLU A 234 52.22 -12.85 11.69
N VAL A 235 52.49 -13.97 11.01
CA VAL A 235 51.54 -15.05 10.77
C VAL A 235 51.42 -15.85 12.08
N ASP A 236 50.48 -15.48 12.95
CA ASP A 236 50.22 -16.25 14.18
C ASP A 236 49.54 -17.59 13.82
N SER A 237 50.38 -18.60 13.68
CA SER A 237 50.01 -20.02 13.59
C SER A 237 49.67 -20.52 14.98
N LYS A 238 48.42 -20.37 15.44
CA LYS A 238 47.95 -21.02 16.67
C LYS A 238 46.92 -22.12 16.43
N LYS A 239 47.44 -23.33 16.65
CA LYS A 239 46.77 -24.61 16.82
C LYS A 239 45.53 -24.51 17.72
N THR A 240 44.47 -25.12 17.20
CA THR A 240 43.40 -25.87 17.89
C THR A 240 43.43 -25.87 19.43
N ALA A 241 42.53 -25.08 20.00
CA ALA A 241 41.89 -25.38 21.28
C ALA A 241 40.42 -24.93 21.19
N ASP A 242 39.52 -25.83 21.56
CA ASP A 242 38.07 -25.69 21.51
C ASP A 242 37.60 -24.40 22.20
N LYS A 243 37.31 -23.37 21.42
CA LYS A 243 36.59 -22.17 21.89
C LYS A 243 35.15 -22.29 21.40
N PRO A 244 34.13 -22.16 22.27
CA PRO A 244 32.74 -22.23 21.83
C PRO A 244 32.53 -21.20 20.73
N ARG A 245 32.14 -21.67 19.53
CA ARG A 245 31.88 -20.84 18.35
C ARG A 245 30.97 -19.68 18.76
N ARG A 246 31.54 -18.48 18.84
CA ARG A 246 30.82 -17.28 19.29
C ARG A 246 29.72 -16.98 18.27
N VAL A 247 28.48 -17.39 18.59
CA VAL A 247 27.33 -17.23 17.71
C VAL A 247 27.19 -15.77 17.29
N SER A 248 27.18 -15.50 15.98
CA SER A 248 27.15 -14.14 15.45
C SER A 248 25.92 -13.37 15.94
N LYS A 249 26.05 -12.03 16.09
CA LYS A 249 24.92 -11.15 16.46
C LYS A 249 23.69 -11.37 15.56
N LYS A 250 23.91 -11.69 14.29
CA LYS A 250 22.86 -11.98 13.30
C LYS A 250 22.11 -13.27 13.64
N VAL A 251 22.82 -14.35 13.97
CA VAL A 251 22.20 -15.63 14.33
C VAL A 251 21.40 -15.50 15.62
N ARG A 252 21.94 -14.80 16.64
CA ARG A 252 21.20 -14.51 17.89
C ARG A 252 19.90 -13.75 17.63
N LYS A 253 19.92 -12.75 16.75
CA LYS A 253 18.72 -12.00 16.36
C LYS A 253 17.68 -12.89 15.67
N VAL A 254 18.10 -13.78 14.78
CA VAL A 254 17.20 -14.71 14.10
C VAL A 254 16.58 -15.69 15.09
N ALA A 255 17.38 -16.26 15.99
CA ALA A 255 16.87 -17.15 17.03
C ALA A 255 15.85 -16.45 17.93
N LYS A 256 16.10 -15.19 18.34
CA LYS A 256 15.14 -14.41 19.13
C LYS A 256 13.80 -14.21 18.41
N LEU A 257 13.83 -13.92 17.11
CA LEU A 257 12.60 -13.76 16.31
C LEU A 257 11.84 -15.08 16.16
N ALA A 258 12.56 -16.19 15.96
CA ALA A 258 11.95 -17.52 15.87
C ALA A 258 11.27 -17.91 17.19
N VAL A 259 11.94 -17.68 18.33
CA VAL A 259 11.35 -17.91 19.67
C VAL A 259 10.07 -17.07 19.86
N GLN A 260 10.12 -15.77 19.56
CA GLN A 260 8.95 -14.90 19.65
C GLN A 260 7.80 -15.38 18.75
N SER A 261 8.11 -15.86 17.54
CA SER A 261 7.13 -16.44 16.63
C SER A 261 6.44 -17.66 17.23
N LEU A 262 7.21 -18.57 17.83
CA LEU A 262 6.69 -19.80 18.43
C LEU A 262 5.89 -19.50 19.71
N GLU A 263 6.36 -18.57 20.55
CA GLU A 263 5.61 -18.08 21.71
C GLU A 263 4.25 -17.51 21.30
N THR A 264 4.21 -16.72 20.22
CA THR A 264 2.95 -16.18 19.67
C THR A 264 2.07 -17.30 19.13
N TYR A 265 2.64 -18.25 18.37
CA TYR A 265 1.91 -19.37 17.77
C TYR A 265 1.28 -20.31 18.80
N TYR A 266 1.99 -20.64 19.88
CA TYR A 266 1.47 -21.52 20.93
C TYR A 266 0.66 -20.78 21.99
N GLY A 267 0.94 -19.49 22.21
CA GLY A 267 0.25 -18.66 23.20
C GLY A 267 -1.09 -18.10 22.73
N ASP A 268 -1.25 -17.83 21.43
CA ASP A 268 -2.46 -17.22 20.87
C ASP A 268 -3.17 -18.18 19.89
N ARG A 269 -4.33 -18.69 20.33
CA ARG A 269 -5.18 -19.59 19.53
C ARG A 269 -5.76 -18.92 18.29
N ALA A 270 -6.07 -17.61 18.36
CA ALA A 270 -6.59 -16.85 17.23
C ALA A 270 -5.50 -16.65 16.18
N TYR A 271 -4.30 -16.25 16.61
CA TYR A 271 -3.12 -16.15 15.76
C TYR A 271 -2.83 -17.47 15.05
N ARG A 272 -2.76 -18.58 15.80
CA ARG A 272 -2.53 -19.92 15.27
C ARG A 272 -3.53 -20.28 14.16
N PHE A 273 -4.82 -20.05 14.40
CA PHE A 273 -5.86 -20.36 13.42
C PHE A 273 -5.69 -19.57 12.12
N LEU A 274 -5.42 -18.26 12.22
CA LEU A 274 -5.13 -17.44 11.04
C LEU A 274 -3.84 -17.88 10.34
N PHE A 275 -2.78 -18.16 11.09
CA PHE A 275 -1.50 -18.62 10.55
C PHE A 275 -1.66 -19.92 9.76
N ASP A 276 -2.36 -20.89 10.31
CA ASP A 276 -2.59 -22.18 9.67
C ASP A 276 -3.45 -22.03 8.40
N ALA A 277 -4.52 -21.22 8.45
CA ALA A 277 -5.34 -20.90 7.27
C ALA A 277 -4.52 -20.23 6.15
N VAL A 278 -3.62 -19.30 6.50
CA VAL A 278 -2.72 -18.64 5.54
C VAL A 278 -1.72 -19.64 4.95
N ALA A 279 -1.10 -20.48 5.78
CA ALA A 279 -0.13 -21.48 5.34
C ALA A 279 -0.78 -22.53 4.42
N GLU A 280 -1.96 -23.01 4.76
CA GLU A 280 -2.76 -23.92 3.94
C GLU A 280 -3.17 -23.28 2.61
N PHE A 281 -3.64 -22.04 2.64
CA PHE A 281 -4.00 -21.31 1.43
C PHE A 281 -2.81 -21.13 0.48
N PHE A 282 -1.63 -20.74 0.98
CA PHE A 282 -0.43 -20.66 0.15
C PHE A 282 0.00 -22.02 -0.39
N ALA A 283 -0.06 -23.08 0.42
CA ALA A 283 0.28 -24.43 -0.02
C ALA A 283 -0.65 -24.89 -1.15
N ALA A 284 -1.96 -24.70 -1.01
CA ALA A 284 -2.95 -25.05 -2.03
C ALA A 284 -2.72 -24.29 -3.35
N LEU A 285 -2.48 -22.97 -3.28
CA LEU A 285 -2.18 -22.18 -4.48
C LEU A 285 -0.88 -22.63 -5.16
N LEU A 286 0.18 -22.90 -4.39
CA LEU A 286 1.46 -23.35 -4.94
C LEU A 286 1.36 -24.76 -5.55
N ALA A 287 0.60 -25.66 -4.93
CA ALA A 287 0.34 -26.99 -5.49
C ALA A 287 -0.40 -26.89 -6.83
N SER A 288 -1.48 -26.09 -6.90
CA SER A 288 -2.19 -25.80 -8.14
C SER A 288 -1.27 -25.18 -9.21
N ASP A 289 -0.41 -24.23 -8.82
CA ASP A 289 0.54 -23.60 -9.73
C ASP A 289 1.57 -24.61 -10.29
N LEU A 290 2.01 -25.58 -9.48
CA LEU A 290 2.89 -26.68 -9.91
C LEU A 290 2.19 -27.63 -10.90
N GLU A 291 0.92 -27.94 -10.68
CA GLU A 291 0.12 -28.72 -11.65
C GLU A 291 0.00 -27.98 -12.99
N GLN A 292 -0.18 -26.65 -12.96
CA GLN A 292 -0.20 -25.83 -14.18
C GLN A 292 1.18 -25.69 -14.84
N LEU A 293 2.27 -25.91 -14.10
CA LEU A 293 3.64 -25.91 -14.61
C LEU A 293 4.02 -27.22 -15.29
N ALA A 294 3.38 -28.34 -14.92
CA ALA A 294 3.62 -29.65 -15.50
C ALA A 294 3.42 -29.67 -17.03
N PRO A 295 3.97 -30.66 -17.78
CA PRO A 295 3.97 -30.65 -19.24
C PRO A 295 2.59 -30.47 -19.91
N LYS A 296 1.51 -30.92 -19.27
CA LYS A 296 0.12 -30.78 -19.75
C LYS A 296 -0.60 -29.54 -19.20
N GLY A 297 0.04 -28.79 -18.31
CA GLY A 297 -0.50 -27.63 -17.62
C GLY A 297 -0.48 -26.36 -18.48
N LYS A 298 -1.34 -25.40 -18.12
CA LYS A 298 -1.43 -24.11 -18.85
C LYS A 298 -0.59 -23.07 -18.12
N LYS A 299 0.65 -22.84 -18.60
CA LYS A 299 1.58 -21.85 -18.01
C LYS A 299 0.98 -20.45 -17.82
N ARG A 300 0.05 -20.03 -18.67
CA ARG A 300 -0.67 -18.73 -18.55
C ARG A 300 -1.64 -18.65 -17.37
N LYS A 301 -2.01 -19.79 -16.77
CA LYS A 301 -2.90 -19.88 -15.61
C LYS A 301 -2.16 -19.90 -14.27
N ILE A 302 -0.83 -19.91 -14.29
CA ILE A 302 -0.02 -19.86 -13.07
C ILE A 302 -0.28 -18.52 -12.37
N GLY A 303 -0.65 -18.59 -11.10
CA GLY A 303 -0.95 -17.45 -10.25
C GLY A 303 0.30 -16.72 -9.76
N LEU A 304 0.07 -15.67 -8.95
CA LEU A 304 1.14 -14.89 -8.33
C LEU A 304 1.53 -15.43 -6.93
N ALA A 305 1.14 -16.65 -6.58
CA ALA A 305 1.42 -17.21 -5.25
C ALA A 305 2.92 -17.32 -4.98
N ALA A 306 3.69 -17.84 -5.92
CA ALA A 306 5.15 -17.91 -5.80
C ALA A 306 5.84 -16.54 -5.69
N LYS A 307 5.23 -15.48 -6.26
CA LYS A 307 5.75 -14.10 -6.14
C LYS A 307 5.65 -13.59 -4.70
N TRP A 308 4.54 -13.87 -4.03
CA TRP A 308 4.22 -13.30 -2.72
C TRP A 308 4.48 -14.24 -1.54
N CYS A 309 4.66 -15.54 -1.80
CA CYS A 309 5.20 -16.47 -0.82
C CYS A 309 6.58 -15.98 -0.37
N PRO A 310 6.84 -15.86 0.95
CA PRO A 310 8.16 -15.53 1.45
C PRO A 310 9.22 -16.51 0.92
N THR A 311 10.46 -16.02 0.83
CA THR A 311 11.60 -16.90 0.51
C THR A 311 12.17 -17.42 1.84
N PRO A 312 12.58 -18.69 1.94
CA PRO A 312 13.22 -19.21 3.14
C PRO A 312 14.39 -18.32 3.59
N GLY A 313 14.37 -17.92 4.85
CA GLY A 313 15.34 -16.99 5.44
C GLY A 313 15.18 -15.52 5.07
N SER A 314 14.07 -15.13 4.44
CA SER A 314 13.69 -13.72 4.23
C SER A 314 13.29 -13.04 5.55
N SER A 315 13.08 -11.72 5.55
CA SER A 315 12.69 -10.99 6.78
C SER A 315 11.34 -11.46 7.34
N PHE A 316 10.36 -11.71 6.46
CA PHE A 316 9.07 -12.26 6.87
C PHE A 316 9.24 -13.65 7.45
N ASP A 317 9.94 -14.54 6.73
CA ASP A 317 10.12 -15.92 7.15
C ASP A 317 10.90 -16.05 8.48
N ARG A 318 11.95 -15.24 8.69
CA ARG A 318 12.67 -15.21 9.96
C ARG A 318 11.81 -14.77 11.15
N THR A 319 10.70 -14.09 10.88
CA THR A 319 9.81 -13.55 11.89
C THR A 319 8.62 -14.45 12.12
N THR A 320 8.05 -15.05 11.08
CA THR A 320 6.80 -15.81 11.16
C THR A 320 6.99 -17.32 11.02
N LEU A 321 8.13 -17.79 10.51
CA LEU A 321 8.36 -19.19 10.14
C LEU A 321 7.33 -19.75 9.13
N LEU A 322 6.70 -18.86 8.35
CA LEU A 322 5.64 -19.23 7.42
C LEU A 322 6.12 -20.18 6.31
N CYS A 323 7.39 -20.08 5.85
CA CYS A 323 7.88 -21.02 4.83
C CYS A 323 7.95 -22.45 5.36
N GLU A 324 8.25 -22.64 6.64
CA GLU A 324 8.29 -23.97 7.25
C GLU A 324 6.90 -24.58 7.25
N ALA A 325 5.89 -23.82 7.70
CA ALA A 325 4.51 -24.26 7.71
C ALA A 325 3.95 -24.59 6.30
N ILE A 326 4.33 -23.81 5.28
CA ILE A 326 3.98 -24.08 3.88
C ILE A 326 4.71 -25.32 3.36
N ALA A 327 6.02 -25.43 3.64
CA ALA A 327 6.85 -26.53 3.17
C ALA A 327 6.39 -27.88 3.74
N ARG A 328 6.09 -27.94 5.04
CA ARG A 328 5.59 -29.16 5.70
C ARG A 328 4.24 -29.63 5.11
N ARG A 329 3.39 -28.71 4.64
CA ARG A 329 2.10 -29.03 3.98
C ARG A 329 2.27 -29.51 2.54
N LEU A 330 3.22 -28.95 1.80
CA LEU A 330 3.54 -29.38 0.42
C LEU A 330 4.33 -30.70 0.39
N PHE A 331 5.14 -30.95 1.41
CA PHE A 331 5.97 -32.14 1.55
C PHE A 331 5.73 -32.80 2.91
N PRO A 332 4.55 -33.43 3.12
CA PRO A 332 4.25 -34.13 4.37
C PRO A 332 5.30 -35.20 4.67
N ARG A 333 5.60 -35.43 5.95
CA ARG A 333 6.64 -36.40 6.34
C ARG A 333 6.33 -37.82 5.85
N ASP A 334 5.06 -38.17 5.76
CA ASP A 334 4.58 -39.48 5.31
C ASP A 334 4.53 -39.62 3.78
N SER A 335 4.85 -38.56 3.03
CA SER A 335 4.81 -38.58 1.56
C SER A 335 5.98 -39.35 0.92
N ASP A 336 7.07 -39.56 1.67
CA ASP A 336 8.29 -40.19 1.17
C ASP A 336 8.96 -40.99 2.30
N PRO A 337 9.29 -42.28 2.09
CA PRO A 337 10.05 -43.08 3.05
C PRO A 337 11.37 -42.43 3.49
N GLU A 338 12.02 -41.65 2.62
CA GLU A 338 13.25 -40.92 2.96
C GLU A 338 13.01 -39.77 3.95
N LEU A 339 11.84 -39.10 3.90
CA LEU A 339 11.49 -38.02 4.82
C LEU A 339 11.07 -38.54 6.19
N ALA A 340 10.46 -39.73 6.25
CA ALA A 340 9.98 -40.36 7.47
C ALA A 340 11.11 -40.69 8.46
N GLN A 341 12.28 -41.07 7.95
CA GLN A 341 13.43 -41.52 8.77
C GLN A 341 14.30 -40.37 9.31
N LEU A 342 14.06 -39.14 8.89
CA LEU A 342 14.87 -37.98 9.30
C LEU A 342 14.45 -37.43 10.66
N SER A 343 15.40 -36.84 11.39
CA SER A 343 15.10 -35.98 12.55
C SER A 343 14.30 -34.74 12.13
N ASP A 344 13.54 -34.14 13.04
CA ASP A 344 12.67 -32.98 12.73
C ASP A 344 13.45 -31.79 12.13
N ASP A 345 14.66 -31.53 12.63
CA ASP A 345 15.56 -30.50 12.11
C ASP A 345 15.96 -30.77 10.65
N HIS A 346 16.32 -32.03 10.33
CA HIS A 346 16.74 -32.42 8.99
C HIS A 346 15.55 -32.45 8.02
N TYR A 347 14.39 -32.92 8.48
CA TYR A 347 13.13 -32.86 7.75
C TYR A 347 12.78 -31.41 7.38
N THR A 348 12.82 -30.50 8.36
CA THR A 348 12.54 -29.07 8.15
C THR A 348 13.50 -28.45 7.15
N TYR A 349 14.80 -28.73 7.28
CA TYR A 349 15.81 -28.27 6.34
C TYR A 349 15.52 -28.76 4.91
N GLN A 350 15.19 -30.05 4.75
CA GLN A 350 14.90 -30.63 3.44
C GLN A 350 13.61 -30.06 2.85
N ALA A 351 12.53 -29.96 3.64
CA ALA A 351 11.26 -29.38 3.21
C ALA A 351 11.44 -27.93 2.71
N LEU A 352 12.19 -27.10 3.45
CA LEU A 352 12.50 -25.72 3.03
C LEU A 352 13.37 -25.66 1.77
N ARG A 353 14.33 -26.60 1.65
CA ARG A 353 15.18 -26.72 0.45
C ARG A 353 14.35 -27.11 -0.77
N ARG A 354 13.40 -28.05 -0.63
CA ARG A 354 12.46 -28.47 -1.69
C ARG A 354 11.52 -27.32 -2.05
N LEU A 355 10.90 -26.66 -1.08
CA LEU A 355 10.08 -25.47 -1.30
C LEU A 355 10.83 -24.42 -2.14
N ARG A 356 12.09 -24.15 -1.82
CA ARG A 356 12.89 -23.21 -2.62
C ARG A 356 13.18 -23.73 -4.03
N ARG A 357 13.76 -24.93 -4.15
CA ARG A 357 14.33 -25.44 -5.42
C ARG A 357 13.29 -26.00 -6.37
N GLU A 358 12.34 -26.78 -5.85
CA GLU A 358 11.33 -27.50 -6.63
C GLU A 358 10.07 -26.67 -6.86
N VAL A 359 9.78 -25.68 -5.99
CA VAL A 359 8.54 -24.89 -6.07
C VAL A 359 8.81 -23.44 -6.47
N LEU A 360 9.44 -22.65 -5.59
CA LEU A 360 9.54 -21.20 -5.79
C LEU A 360 10.43 -20.81 -6.97
N VAL A 361 11.58 -21.47 -7.16
CA VAL A 361 12.49 -21.18 -8.29
C VAL A 361 11.84 -21.42 -9.66
N PRO A 362 11.29 -22.60 -9.96
CA PRO A 362 10.71 -22.86 -11.28
C PRO A 362 9.45 -22.03 -11.53
N LEU A 363 8.58 -21.84 -10.54
CA LEU A 363 7.39 -20.98 -10.68
C LEU A 363 7.78 -19.52 -10.95
N ARG A 364 8.74 -18.96 -10.19
CA ARG A 364 9.22 -17.57 -10.43
C ARG A 364 9.91 -17.40 -11.77
N LYS A 365 10.56 -18.46 -12.30
CA LYS A 365 11.16 -18.45 -13.64
C LYS A 365 10.09 -18.29 -14.73
N VAL A 366 8.96 -18.99 -14.62
CA VAL A 366 7.87 -18.88 -15.59
C VAL A 366 7.09 -17.57 -15.46
N LEU A 367 7.02 -17.00 -14.25
CA LEU A 367 6.41 -15.69 -14.03
C LEU A 367 7.21 -14.52 -14.65
N GLU A 368 8.48 -14.74 -15.02
CA GLU A 368 9.35 -13.75 -15.67
C GLU A 368 9.35 -12.39 -14.95
N LEU A 369 9.44 -12.42 -13.62
CA LEU A 369 9.39 -11.23 -12.78
C LEU A 369 10.64 -10.36 -13.00
N PRO A 370 10.50 -9.02 -13.13
CA PRO A 370 11.64 -8.14 -13.39
C PRO A 370 12.70 -8.24 -12.29
N GLU A 371 12.30 -8.43 -11.03
CA GLU A 371 13.21 -8.54 -9.89
C GLU A 371 14.19 -9.73 -10.02
N VAL A 372 13.78 -10.81 -10.68
CA VAL A 372 14.64 -12.00 -10.92
C VAL A 372 15.78 -11.64 -11.87
N TYR A 373 15.48 -10.98 -12.98
CA TYR A 373 16.48 -10.52 -13.96
C TYR A 373 17.40 -9.45 -13.38
N MET A 374 16.83 -8.46 -12.69
CA MET A 374 17.57 -7.35 -12.08
C MET A 374 18.57 -7.85 -11.02
N SER A 375 18.15 -8.79 -10.16
CA SER A 375 19.02 -9.35 -9.12
C SER A 375 20.15 -10.20 -9.69
N ALA A 376 19.93 -10.83 -10.85
CA ALA A 376 20.92 -11.62 -11.57
C ALA A 376 21.78 -10.78 -12.53
N GLN A 377 21.59 -9.46 -12.60
CA GLN A 377 22.24 -8.56 -13.59
C GLN A 377 21.99 -8.96 -15.05
N ARG A 378 20.90 -9.69 -15.33
CA ARG A 378 20.53 -10.17 -16.68
C ARG A 378 19.54 -9.22 -17.35
N TRP A 379 19.94 -7.96 -17.52
CA TRP A 379 19.09 -6.89 -18.07
C TRP A 379 18.68 -7.15 -19.53
N SER A 380 19.59 -7.71 -20.33
CA SER A 380 19.40 -8.05 -21.75
C SER A 380 18.29 -9.08 -22.03
N GLU A 381 17.81 -9.78 -21.01
CA GLU A 381 16.78 -10.81 -21.12
C GLU A 381 15.43 -10.39 -20.55
N LEU A 382 15.34 -9.18 -19.97
CA LEU A 382 14.14 -8.71 -19.29
C LEU A 382 12.99 -8.50 -20.31
N PRO A 383 11.81 -9.14 -20.10
CA PRO A 383 10.65 -8.99 -20.99
C PRO A 383 9.77 -7.80 -20.58
N TYR A 384 10.04 -6.61 -21.16
CA TYR A 384 9.32 -5.37 -20.81
C TYR A 384 7.79 -5.45 -20.99
N ASN A 385 7.31 -6.21 -21.98
CA ASN A 385 5.89 -6.44 -22.24
C ASN A 385 5.14 -7.16 -21.11
N ARG A 386 5.85 -7.85 -20.21
CA ARG A 386 5.27 -8.56 -19.06
C ARG A 386 5.40 -7.80 -17.74
N VAL A 387 6.08 -6.65 -17.75
CA VAL A 387 6.28 -5.85 -16.55
C VAL A 387 4.95 -5.19 -16.14
N ALA A 388 4.52 -5.46 -14.90
CA ALA A 388 3.31 -4.87 -14.33
C ALA A 388 3.45 -3.34 -14.16
N SER A 389 2.32 -2.62 -14.21
CA SER A 389 2.29 -1.14 -14.21
C SER A 389 3.06 -0.50 -13.04
N VAL A 390 2.86 -1.02 -11.83
CA VAL A 390 3.54 -0.54 -10.61
C VAL A 390 5.04 -0.82 -10.65
N ALA A 391 5.44 -1.98 -11.18
CA ALA A 391 6.86 -2.33 -11.32
C ALA A 391 7.53 -1.45 -12.38
N MET A 392 6.84 -1.17 -13.49
CA MET A 392 7.32 -0.27 -14.53
C MET A 392 7.61 1.12 -13.96
N ARG A 393 6.66 1.71 -13.25
CA ARG A 393 6.83 3.03 -12.59
C ARG A 393 7.97 3.03 -11.57
N ARG A 394 8.12 1.95 -10.79
CA ARG A 394 9.12 1.86 -9.72
C ARG A 394 10.53 1.67 -10.25
N TYR A 395 10.69 0.91 -11.33
CA TYR A 395 12.00 0.48 -11.83
C TYR A 395 12.45 1.18 -13.12
N LYS A 396 11.63 2.07 -13.70
CA LYS A 396 11.96 2.81 -14.94
C LYS A 396 13.37 3.42 -14.95
N PHE A 397 13.81 4.02 -13.84
CA PHE A 397 15.14 4.62 -13.75
C PHE A 397 16.26 3.57 -13.81
N LEU A 398 16.02 2.37 -13.28
CA LEU A 398 16.96 1.26 -13.36
C LEU A 398 16.98 0.65 -14.76
N PHE A 399 15.82 0.53 -15.41
CA PHE A 399 15.74 0.08 -16.80
C PHE A 399 16.51 1.02 -17.71
N LYS A 400 16.27 2.33 -17.62
CA LYS A 400 17.01 3.33 -18.39
C LYS A 400 18.52 3.30 -18.09
N LYS A 401 18.91 3.16 -16.82
CA LYS A 401 20.33 3.13 -16.44
C LYS A 401 21.10 1.91 -16.97
N HIS A 402 20.45 0.75 -17.05
CA HIS A 402 21.14 -0.52 -17.31
C HIS A 402 20.83 -1.12 -18.69
N ASP A 403 19.77 -0.69 -19.37
CA ASP A 403 19.33 -1.21 -20.66
C ASP A 403 18.57 -0.14 -21.48
N GLU A 404 19.19 1.03 -21.61
CA GLU A 404 18.63 2.22 -22.27
C GLU A 404 18.09 1.90 -23.68
N VAL A 405 18.91 1.28 -24.53
CA VAL A 405 18.59 1.04 -25.94
C VAL A 405 17.34 0.17 -26.13
N ARG A 406 17.24 -0.96 -25.43
CA ARG A 406 16.06 -1.85 -25.55
C ARG A 406 14.84 -1.26 -24.86
N PHE A 407 15.04 -0.52 -23.78
CA PHE A 407 13.95 0.13 -23.06
C PHE A 407 13.34 1.26 -23.88
N ASP A 408 14.15 2.14 -24.46
CA ASP A 408 13.68 3.23 -25.32
C ASP A 408 12.98 2.68 -26.56
N LYS A 409 13.54 1.64 -27.21
CA LYS A 409 12.87 0.92 -28.30
C LYS A 409 11.52 0.34 -27.87
N TYR A 410 11.42 -0.24 -26.68
CA TYR A 410 10.15 -0.73 -26.15
C TYR A 410 9.13 0.40 -25.98
N LEU A 411 9.54 1.58 -25.50
CA LEU A 411 8.65 2.72 -25.37
C LEU A 411 8.19 3.24 -26.75
N GLU A 412 9.07 3.27 -27.75
CA GLU A 412 8.73 3.56 -29.15
C GLU A 412 7.72 2.55 -29.70
N ASP A 413 7.96 1.25 -29.50
CA ASP A 413 7.04 0.19 -29.93
C ASP A 413 5.67 0.30 -29.25
N VAL A 414 5.60 0.78 -28.01
CA VAL A 414 4.33 1.06 -27.31
C VAL A 414 3.65 2.30 -27.89
N GLU A 415 4.40 3.35 -28.22
CA GLU A 415 3.88 4.56 -28.86
C GLU A 415 3.30 4.26 -30.24
N ASP A 416 3.98 3.42 -31.03
CA ASP A 416 3.56 2.93 -32.34
C ASP A 416 2.39 1.93 -32.26
N GLY A 417 1.98 1.50 -31.07
CA GLY A 417 0.93 0.50 -30.87
C GLY A 417 1.34 -0.95 -31.17
N LYS A 418 2.63 -1.21 -31.45
CA LYS A 418 3.20 -2.55 -31.66
C LYS A 418 3.31 -3.36 -30.37
N ALA A 419 3.48 -2.67 -29.24
CA ALA A 419 3.53 -3.24 -27.90
C ALA A 419 2.46 -2.61 -26.98
N LYS A 420 2.19 -3.28 -25.85
CA LYS A 420 1.27 -2.77 -24.83
C LYS A 420 2.00 -2.55 -23.51
N ILE A 421 1.68 -1.45 -22.84
CA ILE A 421 2.08 -1.17 -21.47
C ILE A 421 0.92 -1.45 -20.52
N SER A 422 1.22 -1.93 -19.32
CA SER A 422 0.20 -2.12 -18.28
C SER A 422 -0.08 -0.80 -17.55
N ALA A 423 -1.36 -0.48 -17.34
CA ALA A 423 -1.80 0.70 -16.55
C ALA A 423 -2.78 0.36 -15.40
N GLY A 424 -3.48 -0.78 -15.46
CA GLY A 424 -4.70 -1.01 -14.67
C GLY A 424 -4.59 -1.06 -13.13
N ALA A 425 -3.38 -1.15 -12.55
CA ALA A 425 -3.20 -1.11 -11.09
C ALA A 425 -2.80 0.28 -10.54
N LEU A 426 -2.67 1.29 -11.41
CA LEU A 426 -2.32 2.66 -11.03
C LEU A 426 -3.58 3.54 -11.05
N LEU A 427 -3.67 4.48 -10.11
CA LEU A 427 -4.73 5.49 -10.09
C LEU A 427 -4.41 6.65 -11.05
N PRO A 428 -5.41 7.45 -11.51
CA PRO A 428 -5.16 8.55 -12.43
C PRO A 428 -4.12 9.57 -11.91
N HIS A 429 -4.26 9.98 -10.65
CA HIS A 429 -3.33 10.93 -10.01
C HIS A 429 -1.91 10.35 -9.85
N GLU A 430 -1.81 9.05 -9.65
CA GLU A 430 -0.54 8.33 -9.53
C GLU A 430 0.28 8.29 -10.84
N ILE A 431 -0.41 8.35 -11.99
CA ILE A 431 0.18 8.45 -13.32
C ILE A 431 0.44 9.92 -13.68
N ALA A 432 -0.48 10.81 -13.32
CA ALA A 432 -0.39 12.24 -13.61
C ALA A 432 0.63 13.01 -12.75
N ALA A 433 0.98 12.53 -11.55
CA ALA A 433 1.83 13.25 -10.61
C ALA A 433 3.20 13.70 -11.17
N PRO A 434 3.96 12.88 -11.93
CA PRO A 434 5.20 13.36 -12.58
C PRO A 434 4.93 14.52 -13.53
N ALA A 435 3.93 14.40 -14.41
CA ALA A 435 3.54 15.43 -15.36
C ALA A 435 3.08 16.73 -14.65
N TYR A 436 2.34 16.61 -13.54
CA TYR A 436 1.92 17.75 -12.72
C TYR A 436 3.08 18.49 -12.03
N ARG A 437 4.13 17.75 -11.67
CA ARG A 437 5.38 18.30 -11.13
C ARG A 437 6.31 18.87 -12.19
N GLY A 438 5.95 18.75 -13.48
CA GLY A 438 6.75 19.22 -14.61
C GLY A 438 7.90 18.28 -14.98
N GLU A 439 7.85 17.03 -14.53
CA GLU A 439 8.77 15.99 -14.94
C GLU A 439 8.35 15.45 -16.32
N ASP A 440 9.29 15.38 -17.26
CA ASP A 440 9.07 14.70 -18.53
C ASP A 440 9.26 13.19 -18.32
N ASP A 441 8.17 12.43 -18.43
CA ASP A 441 8.15 11.00 -18.13
C ASP A 441 7.33 10.22 -19.16
N ASN A 442 8.03 9.72 -20.18
CA ASN A 442 7.41 8.97 -21.27
C ASN A 442 6.63 7.74 -20.77
N VAL A 443 7.09 7.08 -19.70
CA VAL A 443 6.36 5.95 -19.10
C VAL A 443 4.99 6.38 -18.60
N SER A 444 4.89 7.53 -17.92
CA SER A 444 3.62 8.04 -17.41
C SER A 444 2.69 8.48 -18.54
N GLU A 445 3.23 9.09 -19.60
CA GLU A 445 2.46 9.46 -20.80
C GLU A 445 1.81 8.23 -21.44
N LEU A 446 2.58 7.16 -21.67
CA LEU A 446 2.07 5.94 -22.28
C LEU A 446 1.10 5.19 -21.36
N GLN A 447 1.34 5.17 -20.05
CA GLN A 447 0.40 4.60 -19.08
C GLN A 447 -0.92 5.38 -19.01
N TRP A 448 -0.87 6.71 -19.13
CA TRP A 448 -2.06 7.56 -19.20
C TRP A 448 -2.87 7.27 -20.46
N ARG A 449 -2.22 7.30 -21.63
CA ARG A 449 -2.86 6.98 -22.91
C ARG A 449 -3.56 5.63 -22.86
N ARG A 450 -2.87 4.59 -22.34
CA ARG A 450 -3.44 3.26 -22.15
C ARG A 450 -4.68 3.25 -21.23
N MET A 451 -4.63 3.99 -20.12
CA MET A 451 -5.76 4.09 -19.19
C MET A 451 -6.98 4.75 -19.86
N VAL A 452 -6.76 5.83 -20.61
CA VAL A 452 -7.82 6.52 -21.36
C VAL A 452 -8.42 5.61 -22.41
N ASP A 453 -7.60 4.87 -23.17
CA ASP A 453 -8.07 3.92 -24.17
C ASP A 453 -8.89 2.78 -23.54
N ASP A 454 -8.42 2.23 -22.42
CA ASP A 454 -9.14 1.17 -21.70
C ASP A 454 -10.49 1.66 -21.17
N LEU A 455 -10.58 2.90 -20.69
CA LEU A 455 -11.85 3.50 -20.25
C LEU A 455 -12.77 3.81 -21.43
N ARG A 456 -12.23 4.40 -22.51
CA ARG A 456 -12.99 4.70 -23.74
C ARG A 456 -13.55 3.43 -24.38
N SER A 457 -12.84 2.30 -24.29
CA SER A 457 -13.33 1.01 -24.79
C SER A 457 -14.60 0.51 -24.06
N LYS A 458 -14.87 1.00 -22.84
CA LYS A 458 -16.08 0.69 -22.07
C LYS A 458 -17.23 1.67 -22.35
N GLY A 459 -16.93 2.82 -22.94
CA GLY A 459 -17.90 3.88 -23.26
C GLY A 459 -17.30 5.27 -23.09
N SER A 460 -17.95 6.25 -23.70
CA SER A 460 -17.63 7.68 -23.56
C SER A 460 -18.65 8.37 -22.66
N LEU A 461 -18.25 9.45 -22.01
CA LEU A 461 -19.15 10.24 -21.19
C LEU A 461 -19.92 11.23 -22.08
N ARG A 462 -21.25 11.24 -21.96
CA ARG A 462 -22.14 12.07 -22.77
C ARG A 462 -22.70 13.23 -21.97
N ASN A 463 -22.75 14.42 -22.58
CA ASN A 463 -23.35 15.63 -22.01
C ASN A 463 -22.90 15.88 -20.57
N CYS A 464 -21.59 15.84 -20.33
CA CYS A 464 -21.01 16.08 -19.02
C CYS A 464 -19.86 17.08 -19.06
N ILE A 465 -19.60 17.71 -17.93
CA ILE A 465 -18.46 18.61 -17.74
C ILE A 465 -17.87 18.39 -16.35
N SER A 466 -16.57 18.60 -16.23
CA SER A 466 -15.88 18.60 -14.95
C SER A 466 -15.70 20.03 -14.42
N VAL A 467 -15.87 20.15 -13.11
CA VAL A 467 -15.60 21.33 -12.31
C VAL A 467 -14.50 20.94 -11.32
N CYS A 468 -13.36 21.60 -11.43
CA CYS A 468 -12.18 21.27 -10.64
C CYS A 468 -11.97 22.29 -9.53
N ASP A 469 -12.04 21.83 -8.28
CA ASP A 469 -11.66 22.61 -7.10
C ASP A 469 -10.14 22.72 -6.99
N VAL A 470 -9.71 23.95 -6.81
CA VAL A 470 -8.32 24.40 -6.82
C VAL A 470 -8.08 25.40 -5.68
N SER A 471 -8.98 25.41 -4.71
CA SER A 471 -8.89 26.23 -3.52
C SER A 471 -7.66 25.90 -2.67
N GLY A 472 -7.36 26.76 -1.69
CA GLY A 472 -6.16 26.63 -0.85
C GLY A 472 -6.11 25.35 -0.02
N SER A 473 -7.28 24.80 0.34
CA SER A 473 -7.43 23.55 1.09
C SER A 473 -7.03 22.32 0.28
N MET A 474 -7.16 22.37 -1.05
CA MET A 474 -6.82 21.28 -1.96
C MET A 474 -5.30 21.01 -2.07
N ASN A 475 -4.45 21.55 -1.21
CA ASN A 475 -2.99 21.45 -1.35
C ASN A 475 -2.44 20.01 -1.30
N GLY A 476 -1.45 19.71 -2.14
CA GLY A 476 -0.78 18.41 -2.20
C GLY A 476 -1.54 17.37 -3.04
N THR A 477 -1.74 16.18 -2.47
CA THR A 477 -2.41 15.06 -3.17
C THR A 477 -3.84 15.36 -3.61
N PRO A 478 -4.71 16.04 -2.82
CA PRO A 478 -6.04 16.44 -3.28
C PRO A 478 -6.03 17.23 -4.59
N MET A 479 -5.10 18.19 -4.75
CA MET A 479 -4.93 18.95 -6.00
C MET A 479 -4.56 18.04 -7.17
N GLU A 480 -3.57 17.16 -6.96
CA GLU A 480 -3.13 16.21 -7.98
C GLU A 480 -4.29 15.29 -8.42
N VAL A 481 -5.12 14.86 -7.47
CA VAL A 481 -6.32 14.04 -7.73
C VAL A 481 -7.36 14.82 -8.52
N CYS A 482 -7.70 16.03 -8.09
CA CYS A 482 -8.69 16.88 -8.74
C CYS A 482 -8.30 17.19 -10.20
N VAL A 483 -7.06 17.65 -10.39
CA VAL A 483 -6.54 17.98 -11.72
C VAL A 483 -6.51 16.74 -12.61
N ALA A 484 -6.03 15.59 -12.11
CA ALA A 484 -5.99 14.36 -12.88
C ALA A 484 -7.40 13.89 -13.29
N LEU A 485 -8.36 13.89 -12.38
CA LEU A 485 -9.74 13.49 -12.69
C LEU A 485 -10.43 14.47 -13.64
N GLY A 486 -10.16 15.77 -13.50
CA GLY A 486 -10.63 16.81 -14.42
C GLY A 486 -10.14 16.61 -15.84
N VAL A 487 -8.83 16.36 -16.03
CA VAL A 487 -8.25 16.06 -17.34
C VAL A 487 -8.81 14.75 -17.89
N LEU A 488 -8.92 13.72 -17.06
CA LEU A 488 -9.43 12.40 -17.47
C LEU A 488 -10.88 12.47 -17.97
N THR A 489 -11.77 13.11 -17.20
CA THR A 489 -13.17 13.28 -17.59
C THR A 489 -13.32 14.11 -18.87
N SER A 490 -12.54 15.18 -18.98
CA SER A 490 -12.48 16.01 -20.17
C SER A 490 -12.04 15.20 -21.42
N GLU A 491 -11.08 14.29 -21.29
CA GLU A 491 -10.65 13.42 -22.40
C GLU A 491 -11.68 12.34 -22.75
N LEU A 492 -12.41 11.81 -21.77
CA LEU A 492 -13.44 10.77 -21.98
C LEU A 492 -14.78 11.32 -22.45
N SER A 493 -14.98 12.64 -22.40
CA SER A 493 -16.21 13.30 -22.83
C SER A 493 -16.32 13.34 -24.37
N GLU A 494 -17.53 13.17 -24.88
CA GLU A 494 -17.83 13.33 -26.32
C GLU A 494 -17.87 14.83 -26.72
N GLU A 495 -17.66 15.12 -28.01
CA GLU A 495 -17.90 16.45 -28.57
C GLU A 495 -19.37 16.87 -28.34
N PRO A 496 -19.67 18.14 -27.98
CA PRO A 496 -18.81 19.33 -27.95
C PRO A 496 -18.12 19.59 -26.59
N TRP A 497 -18.19 18.64 -25.65
CA TRP A 497 -17.69 18.79 -24.27
C TRP A 497 -16.26 18.30 -24.10
N ALA A 498 -15.78 17.50 -25.05
CA ALA A 498 -14.41 17.01 -25.12
C ALA A 498 -13.39 18.14 -24.93
N GLY A 499 -12.42 17.90 -24.06
CA GLY A 499 -11.35 18.87 -23.80
C GLY A 499 -11.75 20.06 -22.91
N LYS A 500 -12.99 20.17 -22.44
CA LYS A 500 -13.45 21.34 -21.66
C LYS A 500 -13.49 21.04 -20.15
N VAL A 501 -13.07 22.03 -19.37
CA VAL A 501 -13.15 22.02 -17.91
C VAL A 501 -13.61 23.38 -17.41
N ILE A 502 -14.36 23.41 -16.31
CA ILE A 502 -14.77 24.63 -15.61
C ILE A 502 -13.87 24.85 -14.39
N THR A 503 -13.38 26.08 -14.21
CA THR A 503 -12.69 26.47 -12.99
C THR A 503 -13.66 26.68 -11.83
N PHE A 504 -13.31 26.15 -10.66
CA PHE A 504 -14.03 26.46 -9.44
C PHE A 504 -13.47 27.75 -8.84
N SER A 505 -14.10 28.87 -9.20
CA SER A 505 -13.69 30.23 -8.85
C SER A 505 -14.93 31.11 -8.61
N SER A 506 -14.77 32.29 -8.01
CA SER A 506 -15.86 33.27 -7.87
C SER A 506 -16.39 33.77 -9.23
N THR A 507 -15.57 33.67 -10.27
CA THR A 507 -15.87 33.95 -11.67
C THR A 507 -15.55 32.70 -12.50
N PRO A 508 -16.46 31.71 -12.55
CA PRO A 508 -16.16 30.43 -13.20
C PRO A 508 -16.01 30.62 -14.71
N GLU A 509 -14.90 30.10 -15.25
CA GLU A 509 -14.57 30.16 -16.67
C GLU A 509 -14.49 28.74 -17.26
N ILE A 510 -14.95 28.60 -18.49
CA ILE A 510 -14.78 27.37 -19.26
C ILE A 510 -13.47 27.45 -20.05
N HIS A 511 -12.60 26.48 -19.85
CA HIS A 511 -11.34 26.40 -20.58
C HIS A 511 -11.29 25.14 -21.43
N LEU A 512 -10.84 25.31 -22.67
CA LEU A 512 -10.43 24.21 -23.53
C LEU A 512 -8.98 23.85 -23.19
N ILE A 513 -8.75 22.66 -22.66
CA ILE A 513 -7.43 22.15 -22.29
C ILE A 513 -6.57 22.03 -23.54
N LYS A 514 -5.52 22.85 -23.62
CA LYS A 514 -4.56 22.82 -24.72
C LYS A 514 -3.37 21.95 -24.37
N GLY A 515 -3.02 21.02 -25.27
CA GLY A 515 -1.80 20.22 -25.15
C GLY A 515 -1.97 18.84 -25.76
N LYS A 516 -0.95 18.39 -26.50
CA LYS A 516 -0.92 17.01 -27.04
C LYS A 516 -0.46 15.99 -25.99
N THR A 517 0.47 16.39 -25.12
CA THR A 517 1.04 15.53 -24.06
C THR A 517 0.38 15.80 -22.71
N LEU A 518 0.38 14.79 -21.83
CA LEU A 518 -0.08 14.89 -20.45
C LEU A 518 0.62 16.03 -19.72
N ALA A 519 1.94 16.16 -19.85
CA ALA A 519 2.71 17.26 -19.24
C ALA A 519 2.20 18.64 -19.67
N LYS A 520 1.88 18.83 -20.95
CA LYS A 520 1.33 20.10 -21.45
C LYS A 520 -0.09 20.35 -20.95
N LYS A 521 -0.95 19.32 -20.91
CA LYS A 521 -2.30 19.42 -20.37
C LYS A 521 -2.27 19.78 -18.88
N MET A 522 -1.45 19.10 -18.10
CA MET A 522 -1.25 19.37 -16.67
C MET A 522 -0.68 20.77 -16.43
N ALA A 523 0.30 21.20 -17.22
CA ALA A 523 0.87 22.54 -17.13
C ALA A 523 -0.10 23.65 -17.59
N PHE A 524 -1.03 23.33 -18.49
CA PHE A 524 -2.10 24.26 -18.88
C PHE A 524 -3.08 24.46 -17.72
N VAL A 525 -3.58 23.36 -17.15
CA VAL A 525 -4.49 23.38 -16.01
C VAL A 525 -3.81 24.09 -14.83
N LYS A 526 -2.59 23.72 -14.44
CA LYS A 526 -1.84 24.36 -13.36
C LYS A 526 -1.67 25.89 -13.49
N ARG A 527 -1.63 26.44 -14.70
CA ARG A 527 -1.47 27.87 -14.98
C ARG A 527 -2.79 28.64 -15.11
N MET A 528 -3.94 27.99 -15.04
CA MET A 528 -5.23 28.68 -15.05
C MET A 528 -5.32 29.64 -13.86
N GLN A 529 -6.04 30.75 -14.04
CA GLN A 529 -6.28 31.67 -12.95
C GLN A 529 -7.38 31.11 -12.07
N TRP A 530 -6.98 30.61 -10.91
CA TRP A 530 -7.83 29.80 -10.04
C TRP A 530 -8.59 30.61 -8.99
N ASN A 531 -8.21 31.87 -8.72
CA ASN A 531 -8.83 32.83 -7.78
C ASN A 531 -9.14 32.31 -6.35
N MET A 532 -8.76 31.06 -6.02
CA MET A 532 -8.77 30.42 -4.71
C MET A 532 -10.12 30.50 -3.96
N SER A 533 -11.25 30.51 -4.67
CA SER A 533 -12.60 30.68 -4.08
C SER A 533 -13.59 29.66 -4.64
N THR A 534 -14.51 29.17 -3.82
CA THR A 534 -15.45 28.08 -4.15
C THR A 534 -16.89 28.58 -4.21
N ASN A 535 -17.51 28.62 -5.40
CA ASN A 535 -18.91 29.04 -5.58
C ASN A 535 -19.68 28.20 -6.61
N PHE A 536 -20.45 27.22 -6.14
CA PHE A 536 -21.31 26.39 -7.00
C PHE A 536 -22.43 27.15 -7.68
N GLN A 537 -23.08 28.06 -6.95
CA GLN A 537 -24.22 28.79 -7.47
C GLN A 537 -23.80 29.59 -8.70
N ALA A 538 -22.61 30.22 -8.65
CA ALA A 538 -22.06 30.93 -9.79
C ALA A 538 -21.85 30.01 -11.01
N VAL A 539 -21.37 28.76 -10.81
CA VAL A 539 -21.20 27.79 -11.90
C VAL A 539 -22.54 27.43 -12.53
N PHE A 540 -23.54 27.07 -11.71
CA PHE A 540 -24.88 26.71 -12.21
C PHE A 540 -25.59 27.89 -12.85
N ASP A 541 -25.57 29.06 -12.21
CA ASP A 541 -26.14 30.29 -12.75
C ASP A 541 -25.51 30.65 -14.08
N GLN A 542 -24.19 30.53 -14.23
CA GLN A 542 -23.51 30.83 -15.47
C GLN A 542 -23.91 29.85 -16.58
N ILE A 543 -23.96 28.54 -16.28
CA ILE A 543 -24.45 27.52 -17.23
C ILE A 543 -25.88 27.84 -17.69
N LEU A 544 -26.77 28.14 -16.75
CA LEU A 544 -28.17 28.46 -17.02
C LEU A 544 -28.32 29.75 -17.83
N ARG A 545 -27.63 30.83 -17.41
CA ARG A 545 -27.64 32.13 -18.12
C ARG A 545 -27.17 31.95 -19.56
N THR A 546 -26.06 31.23 -19.79
CA THR A 546 -25.57 30.95 -21.15
C THR A 546 -26.58 30.16 -21.97
N ALA A 547 -27.21 29.14 -21.39
CA ALA A 547 -28.21 28.33 -22.09
C ALA A 547 -29.48 29.14 -22.45
N VAL A 548 -29.98 29.97 -21.54
CA VAL A 548 -31.15 30.84 -21.76
C VAL A 548 -30.85 31.88 -22.83
N ASN A 549 -29.71 32.57 -22.74
CA ASN A 549 -29.31 33.57 -23.72
C ASN A 549 -29.15 32.97 -25.13
N ALA A 550 -28.65 31.73 -25.21
CA ALA A 550 -28.50 31.00 -26.46
C ALA A 550 -29.79 30.31 -26.95
N ARG A 551 -30.90 30.39 -26.20
CA ARG A 551 -32.17 29.67 -26.47
C ARG A 551 -31.94 28.17 -26.74
N LEU A 552 -31.10 27.55 -25.92
CA LEU A 552 -30.71 26.17 -26.09
C LEU A 552 -31.90 25.23 -25.84
N ALA A 553 -32.10 24.25 -26.72
CA ALA A 553 -33.11 23.23 -26.51
C ALA A 553 -32.76 22.37 -25.26
N PRO A 554 -33.73 21.97 -24.41
CA PRO A 554 -33.48 21.22 -23.18
C PRO A 554 -32.66 19.94 -23.42
N GLU A 555 -32.82 19.30 -24.57
CA GLU A 555 -32.15 18.04 -24.92
C GLU A 555 -30.65 18.23 -25.14
N LYS A 556 -30.23 19.46 -25.47
CA LYS A 556 -28.83 19.86 -25.68
C LYS A 556 -28.17 20.39 -24.40
N MET A 557 -28.91 20.50 -23.30
CA MET A 557 -28.37 20.93 -22.02
C MET A 557 -27.44 19.86 -21.44
N ILE A 558 -26.46 20.33 -20.67
CA ILE A 558 -25.61 19.44 -19.88
C ILE A 558 -26.46 18.60 -18.92
N ARG A 559 -26.19 17.30 -18.86
CA ARG A 559 -26.93 16.35 -18.02
C ARG A 559 -26.24 16.07 -16.71
N THR A 560 -24.90 16.05 -16.71
CA THR A 560 -24.11 15.66 -15.54
C THR A 560 -22.96 16.63 -15.32
N VAL A 561 -22.84 17.17 -14.11
CA VAL A 561 -21.69 17.97 -13.69
C VAL A 561 -20.87 17.15 -12.70
N PHE A 562 -19.63 16.82 -13.06
CA PHE A 562 -18.69 16.16 -12.15
C PHE A 562 -17.95 17.23 -11.37
N VAL A 563 -18.09 17.21 -10.05
CA VAL A 563 -17.38 18.14 -9.18
C VAL A 563 -16.31 17.38 -8.42
N TYR A 564 -15.06 17.85 -8.51
CA TYR A 564 -13.94 17.32 -7.75
C TYR A 564 -13.51 18.37 -6.73
N SER A 565 -13.77 18.10 -5.45
CA SER A 565 -13.52 19.00 -4.32
C SER A 565 -13.27 18.18 -3.04
N ASP A 566 -12.59 18.78 -2.07
CA ASP A 566 -12.47 18.29 -0.69
C ASP A 566 -13.75 18.52 0.14
N MET A 567 -14.77 19.13 -0.47
CA MET A 567 -16.04 19.52 0.15
C MET A 567 -15.91 20.60 1.24
N GLU A 568 -14.80 21.32 1.28
CA GLU A 568 -14.60 22.47 2.16
C GLU A 568 -15.08 23.78 1.52
N PHE A 569 -16.39 23.87 1.30
CA PHE A 569 -16.99 25.03 0.65
C PHE A 569 -17.01 26.25 1.58
N ASN A 570 -16.56 27.41 1.08
CA ASN A 570 -16.77 28.69 1.76
C ASN A 570 -18.26 29.01 1.89
N LYS A 571 -19.06 28.59 0.88
CA LYS A 571 -20.52 28.75 0.85
C LYS A 571 -21.14 27.81 -0.20
N ALA A 572 -21.79 26.73 0.23
CA ALA A 572 -22.42 25.76 -0.69
C ALA A 572 -23.71 26.32 -1.35
N SER A 573 -24.43 27.20 -0.67
CA SER A 573 -25.57 27.97 -1.17
C SER A 573 -25.67 29.31 -0.41
N GLY A 574 -26.28 30.34 -1.01
CA GLY A 574 -26.58 31.61 -0.35
C GLY A 574 -27.20 31.41 1.03
N MET A 575 -27.03 32.37 1.96
CA MET A 575 -27.70 32.28 3.26
C MET A 575 -29.19 32.11 2.98
N GLY A 576 -29.73 30.94 3.32
CA GLY A 576 -31.16 30.68 3.20
C GLY A 576 -31.87 31.71 4.04
N HIS A 577 -32.64 32.57 3.38
CA HIS A 577 -33.65 33.38 4.04
C HIS A 577 -34.86 32.51 4.38
#